data_AF-A0A397VMA4-F1
#
_entry.id   AF-A0A397VMA4-F1
#
_cell.length_a   1.000
_cell.length_b   1.000
_cell.length_c   1.000
_cell.angle_alpha   90.00
_cell.angle_beta   90.00
_cell.angle_gamma   90.00
#
_symmetry.space_group_name_H-M   'P 1'
#
loop_
_entity.id
_entity.type
_entity.pdbx_description
1 polymer ?
#
loop_
_entity_poly.entity_id
_entity_poly.type
_entity_poly.pdbx_seq_one_letter_code
_entity_poly.pdbx_strand_id
1 'polypeptide(L)'
;MTYTTNIGYFYNMPVRIYGLYAYNTNSPPTISFVNPIYVFLQGTGDDTTNVLQPSVVDFIPGDDGYSDLKRVTIVTGLTSNSGTIKSYDDLKKLGNNVRIIESDIYVNLAIVGFSAKLEFPSDGPEMFGYYKGVQFRYFNFGVNPAGNATAPIYHVYAKNGTQIAAIPGTIPGLSNYSGIWNIYNLTATDESVPITSYNQIANLEKVFSGIVSNCPVSTTTLTRFSGPNSKKRS
;
A
#
# COMPACT_ATOMS: atom_id res chain seq x y z
N MET A 1 -12.14 -10.95 -10.15
CA MET A 1 -10.73 -11.37 -10.03
C MET A 1 -10.42 -11.55 -8.55
N THR A 2 -9.80 -12.65 -8.14
CA THR A 2 -9.38 -12.80 -6.74
C THR A 2 -7.87 -12.61 -6.67
N TYR A 3 -7.42 -11.66 -5.85
CA TYR A 3 -6.01 -11.46 -5.54
C TYR A 3 -5.60 -12.48 -4.49
N THR A 4 -4.87 -13.49 -4.94
CA THR A 4 -4.24 -14.51 -4.09
C THR A 4 -2.88 -14.04 -3.63
N THR A 5 -2.41 -14.66 -2.55
CA THR A 5 -1.08 -14.41 -2.01
C THR A 5 -0.06 -15.42 -2.50
N ASN A 6 1.17 -14.96 -2.68
CA ASN A 6 2.34 -15.81 -2.83
C ASN A 6 3.07 -15.94 -1.49
N ILE A 7 3.84 -17.00 -1.32
CA ILE A 7 4.69 -17.19 -0.14
C ILE A 7 6.01 -16.45 -0.36
N GLY A 8 6.38 -15.63 0.61
CA GLY A 8 7.73 -15.09 0.79
C GLY A 8 8.26 -15.41 2.19
N TYR A 9 9.42 -14.87 2.55
CA TYR A 9 10.03 -15.11 3.85
C TYR A 9 10.67 -13.86 4.46
N PHE A 10 10.41 -13.64 5.74
CA PHE A 10 11.00 -12.57 6.54
C PHE A 10 11.59 -13.16 7.82
N TYR A 11 12.91 -13.04 8.00
CA TYR A 11 13.64 -13.64 9.13
C TYR A 11 13.28 -15.12 9.41
N ASN A 12 13.37 -15.96 8.39
CA ASN A 12 13.06 -17.40 8.43
C ASN A 12 11.59 -17.73 8.70
N MET A 13 10.70 -16.73 8.71
CA MET A 13 9.25 -16.94 8.86
C MET A 13 8.56 -16.79 7.51
N PRO A 14 7.67 -17.72 7.12
CA PRO A 14 6.87 -17.55 5.91
C PRO A 14 5.89 -16.39 6.09
N VAL A 15 5.80 -15.54 5.08
CA VAL A 15 4.85 -14.44 4.99
C VAL A 15 4.05 -14.55 3.70
N ARG A 16 2.84 -14.01 3.68
CA ARG A 16 1.98 -13.99 2.49
C ARG A 16 1.97 -12.61 1.87
N ILE A 17 2.15 -12.55 0.55
CA ILE A 17 2.36 -11.31 -0.19
C ILE A 17 1.36 -11.26 -1.36
N TYR A 18 0.55 -10.20 -1.42
CA TYR A 18 -0.34 -9.98 -2.56
C TYR A 18 0.43 -9.50 -3.80
N GLY A 19 -0.09 -9.75 -4.99
CA GLY A 19 0.35 -9.08 -6.23
C GLY A 19 -0.77 -8.23 -6.79
N LEU A 20 -0.70 -6.91 -6.61
CA LEU A 20 -1.71 -5.96 -7.11
C LEU A 20 -1.19 -5.26 -8.38
N TYR A 21 -0.98 -3.95 -8.34
CA TYR A 21 -0.54 -3.14 -9.48
C TYR A 21 0.99 -3.06 -9.55
N ALA A 22 1.54 -3.11 -10.76
CA ALA A 22 2.97 -2.91 -11.02
C ALA A 22 3.19 -1.96 -12.20
N TYR A 23 4.26 -1.17 -12.14
CA TYR A 23 4.66 -0.30 -13.23
C TYR A 23 6.19 -0.28 -13.40
N ASN A 24 6.62 0.05 -14.62
CA ASN A 24 8.03 0.09 -14.98
C ASN A 24 8.63 1.48 -14.71
N THR A 25 9.89 1.51 -14.27
CA THR A 25 10.70 2.70 -14.03
C THR A 25 12.17 2.38 -14.29
N ASN A 26 12.97 3.40 -14.62
CA ASN A 26 14.39 3.24 -14.95
C ASN A 26 15.31 3.22 -13.71
N SER A 27 14.80 3.64 -12.54
CA SER A 27 15.53 3.63 -11.27
C SER A 27 14.58 3.41 -10.09
N PRO A 28 15.07 2.91 -8.94
CA PRO A 28 14.27 2.83 -7.73
C PRO A 28 13.89 4.24 -7.29
N PRO A 29 12.62 4.65 -7.39
CA PRO A 29 12.24 6.00 -7.02
C PRO A 29 12.03 6.08 -5.51
N THR A 30 12.36 7.22 -4.90
CA THR A 30 11.50 7.71 -3.81
C THR A 30 10.20 8.14 -4.48
N ILE A 31 9.05 7.70 -3.97
CA ILE A 31 7.76 7.93 -4.63
C ILE A 31 7.43 9.43 -4.53
N SER A 32 7.76 10.18 -5.58
CA SER A 32 7.36 11.58 -5.77
C SER A 32 6.00 11.65 -6.45
N PHE A 33 4.92 11.51 -5.69
CA PHE A 33 3.58 11.49 -6.24
C PHE A 33 2.67 12.47 -5.51
N VAL A 34 2.12 13.41 -6.28
CA VAL A 34 0.98 14.24 -5.88
C VAL A 34 -0.29 13.43 -6.20
N ASN A 35 -0.56 12.39 -5.42
CA ASN A 35 -1.75 11.55 -5.59
C ASN A 35 -2.67 11.70 -4.37
N PRO A 36 -3.55 12.71 -4.35
CA PRO A 36 -4.34 13.01 -3.17
C PRO A 36 -5.48 12.00 -2.99
N ILE A 37 -5.81 11.74 -1.72
CA ILE A 37 -7.13 11.31 -1.30
C ILE A 37 -7.71 12.36 -0.37
N TYR A 38 -8.86 12.92 -0.75
CA TYR A 38 -9.59 13.88 0.06
C TYR A 38 -10.46 13.14 1.08
N VAL A 39 -10.12 13.30 2.36
CA VAL A 39 -10.86 12.72 3.48
C VAL A 39 -11.62 13.84 4.18
N PHE A 40 -12.94 13.69 4.23
CA PHE A 40 -13.84 14.70 4.76
C PHE A 40 -14.15 14.39 6.21
N LEU A 41 -13.68 15.22 7.13
CA LEU A 41 -13.86 14.99 8.56
C LEU A 41 -15.03 15.78 9.12
N GLN A 42 -15.71 15.21 10.11
CA GLN A 42 -16.71 15.92 10.87
C GLN A 42 -16.02 16.87 11.88
N GLY A 43 -16.34 18.16 11.80
CA GLY A 43 -15.74 19.20 12.65
C GLY A 43 -14.39 19.71 12.14
N THR A 44 -13.53 20.16 13.06
CA THR A 44 -12.24 20.82 12.75
C THR A 44 -11.02 20.02 13.22
N GLY A 45 -11.21 18.80 13.73
CA GLY A 45 -10.15 17.89 14.16
C GLY A 45 -9.43 17.20 12.99
N ASP A 46 -8.41 16.41 13.32
CA ASP A 46 -7.56 15.65 12.40
C ASP A 46 -7.75 14.12 12.50
N ASP A 47 -8.73 13.66 13.30
CA ASP A 47 -9.08 12.25 13.41
C ASP A 47 -9.67 11.73 12.09
N THR A 48 -8.82 11.09 11.29
CA THR A 48 -9.16 10.52 9.98
C THR A 48 -10.19 9.39 10.02
N THR A 49 -10.60 8.93 11.22
CA THR A 49 -11.66 7.93 11.39
C THR A 49 -13.05 8.56 11.49
N ASN A 50 -13.15 9.86 11.79
CA ASN A 50 -14.41 10.58 11.93
C ASN A 50 -14.91 11.15 10.59
N VAL A 51 -15.17 10.26 9.63
CA VAL A 51 -15.48 10.62 8.24
C VAL A 51 -16.95 11.02 8.04
N LEU A 52 -17.17 12.15 7.35
CA LEU A 52 -18.49 12.70 7.03
C LEU A 52 -19.12 12.06 5.78
N GLN A 53 -18.29 11.66 4.82
CA GLN A 53 -18.71 11.08 3.54
C GLN A 53 -17.60 10.22 2.92
N PRO A 54 -17.90 9.41 1.89
CA PRO A 54 -16.88 8.72 1.10
C PRO A 54 -15.80 9.67 0.56
N SER A 55 -14.56 9.20 0.52
CA SER A 55 -13.43 9.98 0.04
C SER A 55 -13.51 10.29 -1.45
N VAL A 56 -12.82 11.35 -1.87
CA VAL A 56 -12.64 11.72 -3.28
C VAL A 56 -11.17 11.51 -3.68
N VAL A 57 -10.93 11.06 -4.91
CA VAL A 57 -9.58 10.98 -5.49
C VAL A 57 -9.56 11.63 -6.87
N ASP A 58 -8.36 12.06 -7.28
CA ASP A 58 -8.13 12.69 -8.59
C ASP A 58 -7.56 11.75 -9.64
N PHE A 59 -7.12 10.56 -9.22
CA PHE A 59 -6.45 9.59 -10.06
C PHE A 59 -6.95 8.17 -9.79
N ILE A 60 -7.27 7.46 -10.86
CA ILE A 60 -7.57 6.01 -10.88
C ILE A 60 -6.62 5.26 -11.83
N PRO A 61 -6.54 3.92 -11.77
CA PRO A 61 -5.70 3.16 -12.69
C PRO A 61 -6.01 3.50 -14.15
N GLY A 62 -4.97 3.86 -14.91
CA GLY A 62 -5.07 4.33 -16.29
C GLY A 62 -4.92 5.85 -16.45
N ASP A 63 -5.08 6.63 -15.38
CA ASP A 63 -4.73 8.05 -15.37
C ASP A 63 -3.20 8.24 -15.31
N ASP A 64 -2.70 9.26 -16.00
CA ASP A 64 -1.31 9.67 -15.85
C ASP A 64 -1.05 10.17 -14.42
N GLY A 65 0.06 9.72 -13.82
CA GLY A 65 0.39 10.00 -12.41
C GLY A 65 -0.37 9.14 -11.38
N TYR A 66 -1.14 8.13 -11.79
CA TYR A 66 -1.77 7.20 -10.86
C TYR A 66 -0.77 6.45 -9.96
N SER A 67 -1.10 6.34 -8.68
CA SER A 67 -0.44 5.50 -7.70
C SER A 67 -1.46 4.94 -6.70
N ASP A 68 -1.23 3.70 -6.28
CA ASP A 68 -1.93 3.09 -5.14
C ASP A 68 -1.52 3.76 -3.81
N LEU A 69 -0.34 4.39 -3.75
CA LEU A 69 0.04 5.21 -2.59
C LEU A 69 -0.58 6.60 -2.73
N LYS A 70 -1.42 6.97 -1.78
CA LYS A 70 -2.11 8.27 -1.77
C LYS A 70 -1.70 9.10 -0.55
N ARG A 71 -1.54 10.40 -0.76
CA ARG A 71 -1.34 11.38 0.32
C ARG A 71 -2.70 11.84 0.82
N VAL A 72 -2.94 11.72 2.12
CA VAL A 72 -4.19 12.17 2.73
C VAL A 72 -4.25 13.70 2.73
N THR A 73 -5.32 14.22 2.14
CA THR A 73 -5.69 15.64 2.21
C THR A 73 -6.96 15.76 3.03
N ILE A 74 -6.86 16.41 4.18
CA ILE A 74 -7.98 16.57 5.11
C ILE A 74 -8.85 17.74 4.64
N VAL A 75 -10.15 17.49 4.56
CA VAL A 75 -11.16 18.51 4.25
C VAL A 75 -12.07 18.67 5.46
N THR A 76 -12.14 19.90 6.00
CA THR A 76 -13.00 20.26 7.14
C THR A 76 -13.87 21.47 6.83
N GLY A 77 -14.90 21.71 7.64
CA GLY A 77 -15.84 22.82 7.48
C GLY A 77 -17.14 22.46 6.76
N LEU A 78 -17.27 21.22 6.27
CA LEU A 78 -18.54 20.70 5.78
C LEU A 78 -19.50 20.41 6.94
N THR A 79 -20.78 20.64 6.68
CA THR A 79 -21.90 20.21 7.53
C THR A 79 -22.71 19.11 6.84
N SER A 80 -23.55 18.38 7.57
CA SER A 80 -24.42 17.35 7.00
C SER A 80 -25.35 17.85 5.87
N ASN A 81 -25.61 19.16 5.82
CA ASN A 81 -26.46 19.78 4.81
C ASN A 81 -25.68 20.24 3.55
N SER A 82 -24.35 20.08 3.52
CA SER A 82 -23.51 20.60 2.42
C SER A 82 -23.60 19.78 1.13
N GLY A 83 -24.40 18.70 1.12
CA GLY A 83 -24.45 17.73 0.02
C GLY A 83 -23.19 16.87 -0.07
N THR A 84 -23.23 15.86 -0.95
CA THR A 84 -22.09 14.96 -1.17
C THR A 84 -21.14 15.55 -2.21
N ILE A 85 -19.87 15.68 -1.87
CA ILE A 85 -18.80 16.08 -2.79
C ILE A 85 -18.30 14.84 -3.51
N LYS A 86 -18.30 14.87 -4.85
CA LYS A 86 -17.98 13.69 -5.67
C LYS A 86 -16.79 13.91 -6.61
N SER A 87 -16.16 15.07 -6.55
CA SER A 87 -15.00 15.42 -7.37
C SER A 87 -14.21 16.55 -6.74
N TYR A 88 -12.93 16.69 -7.13
CA TYR A 88 -12.14 17.86 -6.76
C TYR A 88 -12.70 19.16 -7.36
N ASP A 89 -13.35 19.10 -8.52
CA ASP A 89 -14.04 20.26 -9.09
C ASP A 89 -15.21 20.73 -8.21
N ASP A 90 -15.95 19.81 -7.60
CA ASP A 90 -16.99 20.16 -6.62
C ASP A 90 -16.38 20.75 -5.35
N LEU A 91 -15.26 20.19 -4.88
CA LEU A 91 -14.53 20.74 -3.74
C LEU A 91 -14.06 22.17 -3.99
N LYS A 92 -13.50 22.46 -5.18
CA LYS A 92 -13.04 23.81 -5.56
C LYS A 92 -14.17 24.84 -5.56
N LYS A 93 -15.40 24.46 -5.96
CA LYS A 93 -16.56 25.37 -5.96
C LYS A 93 -16.94 25.86 -4.56
N LEU A 94 -16.57 25.12 -3.51
CA LEU A 94 -16.81 25.54 -2.12
C LEU A 94 -15.92 26.70 -1.69
N GLY A 95 -14.76 26.89 -2.34
CA GLY A 95 -13.83 27.98 -2.06
C GLY A 95 -13.45 28.04 -0.57
N ASN A 96 -13.54 29.25 0.00
CA ASN A 96 -13.16 29.51 1.40
C ASN A 96 -14.14 28.96 2.44
N ASN A 97 -15.23 28.30 2.03
CA ASN A 97 -16.18 27.68 2.97
C ASN A 97 -15.65 26.37 3.57
N VAL A 98 -14.56 25.83 3.02
CA VAL A 98 -13.89 24.64 3.53
C VAL A 98 -12.41 24.91 3.77
N ARG A 99 -11.80 24.13 4.66
CA ARG A 99 -10.35 24.10 4.83
C ARG A 99 -9.81 22.82 4.21
N ILE A 100 -8.79 22.95 3.38
CA ILE A 100 -8.09 21.84 2.73
C ILE A 100 -6.67 21.83 3.29
N ILE A 101 -6.28 20.73 3.93
CA ILE A 101 -5.02 20.59 4.66
C ILE A 101 -4.29 19.38 4.11
N GLU A 102 -3.15 19.59 3.48
CA GLU A 102 -2.26 18.50 3.11
C GLU A 102 -1.60 17.94 4.37
N SER A 103 -1.64 16.63 4.55
CA SER A 103 -0.98 15.95 5.67
C SER A 103 0.25 15.19 5.22
N ASP A 104 1.09 14.77 6.15
CA ASP A 104 2.18 13.83 5.88
C ASP A 104 1.76 12.36 6.10
N ILE A 105 0.45 12.11 6.11
CA ILE A 105 -0.13 10.77 6.19
C ILE A 105 -0.23 10.21 4.77
N TYR A 106 0.40 9.07 4.56
CA TYR A 106 0.33 8.31 3.32
C TYR A 106 -0.40 7.01 3.57
N VAL A 107 -1.24 6.60 2.63
CA VAL A 107 -2.07 5.39 2.73
C VAL A 107 -1.94 4.55 1.47
N ASN A 108 -1.94 3.23 1.63
CA ASN A 108 -1.91 2.30 0.49
C ASN A 108 -3.34 1.87 0.15
N LEU A 109 -3.84 2.40 -0.96
CA LEU A 109 -5.22 2.25 -1.41
C LEU A 109 -5.24 1.69 -2.83
N ALA A 110 -5.39 0.37 -2.94
CA ALA A 110 -5.45 -0.30 -4.23
C ALA A 110 -6.84 -0.12 -4.85
N ILE A 111 -6.96 0.74 -5.85
CA ILE A 111 -8.21 0.92 -6.61
C ILE A 111 -8.42 -0.30 -7.52
N VAL A 112 -9.59 -0.90 -7.43
CA VAL A 112 -9.88 -2.20 -8.06
C VAL A 112 -11.30 -2.23 -8.65
N GLY A 113 -11.51 -3.09 -9.64
CA GLY A 113 -12.85 -3.33 -10.18
C GLY A 113 -13.81 -3.91 -9.13
N PHE A 114 -15.12 -3.64 -9.25
CA PHE A 114 -16.16 -4.01 -8.28
C PHE A 114 -16.32 -5.53 -8.02
N SER A 115 -15.79 -6.37 -8.89
CA SER A 115 -15.81 -7.84 -8.71
C SER A 115 -14.54 -8.39 -8.06
N ALA A 116 -13.56 -7.54 -7.72
CA ALA A 116 -12.31 -8.03 -7.18
C ALA A 116 -12.46 -8.49 -5.72
N LYS A 117 -11.65 -9.45 -5.27
CA LYS A 117 -11.67 -9.96 -3.90
C LYS A 117 -10.23 -10.18 -3.41
N LEU A 118 -9.99 -10.01 -2.12
CA LEU A 118 -8.76 -10.47 -1.47
C LEU A 118 -8.95 -11.91 -0.97
N GLU A 119 -7.87 -12.70 -0.97
CA GLU A 119 -7.83 -13.98 -0.27
C GLU A 119 -8.17 -13.83 1.22
N PHE A 120 -7.65 -12.78 1.87
CA PHE A 120 -7.99 -12.41 3.25
C PHE A 120 -8.58 -11.00 3.32
N PRO A 121 -9.92 -10.86 3.33
CA PRO A 121 -10.59 -9.55 3.30
C PRO A 121 -10.24 -8.60 4.45
N SER A 122 -9.81 -9.13 5.60
CA SER A 122 -9.42 -8.33 6.77
C SER A 122 -8.11 -7.57 6.59
N ASP A 123 -7.24 -7.98 5.64
CA ASP A 123 -5.97 -7.28 5.40
C ASP A 123 -6.18 -5.92 4.72
N GLY A 124 -7.28 -5.77 3.98
CA GLY A 124 -7.59 -4.58 3.20
C GLY A 124 -9.09 -4.42 3.06
N PRO A 125 -9.80 -3.89 4.07
CA PRO A 125 -11.25 -3.70 4.00
C PRO A 125 -11.67 -2.96 2.73
N GLU A 126 -12.75 -3.43 2.14
CA GLU A 126 -13.36 -2.83 0.96
C GLU A 126 -13.99 -1.49 1.32
N MET A 127 -13.64 -0.46 0.55
CA MET A 127 -14.13 0.90 0.71
C MET A 127 -14.58 1.46 -0.64
N PHE A 128 -15.39 2.51 -0.58
CA PHE A 128 -15.87 3.24 -1.75
C PHE A 128 -15.51 4.71 -1.67
N GLY A 129 -15.33 5.32 -2.83
CA GLY A 129 -15.10 6.75 -2.97
C GLY A 129 -15.64 7.28 -4.29
N TYR A 130 -15.37 8.54 -4.58
CA TYR A 130 -15.72 9.16 -5.85
C TYR A 130 -14.48 9.65 -6.62
N TYR A 131 -14.55 9.48 -7.93
CA TYR A 131 -13.60 10.00 -8.91
C TYR A 131 -14.41 10.67 -10.02
N LYS A 132 -14.22 11.98 -10.22
CA LYS A 132 -14.91 12.77 -11.26
C LYS A 132 -16.43 12.51 -11.32
N GLY A 133 -17.10 12.45 -10.16
CA GLY A 133 -18.54 12.23 -10.06
C GLY A 133 -18.97 10.75 -10.05
N VAL A 134 -18.07 9.82 -10.37
CA VAL A 134 -18.34 8.39 -10.49
C VAL A 134 -17.84 7.65 -9.26
N GLN A 135 -18.62 6.69 -8.77
CA GLN A 135 -18.20 5.86 -7.65
C GLN A 135 -17.12 4.86 -8.09
N PHE A 136 -16.08 4.73 -7.28
CA PHE A 136 -15.06 3.69 -7.43
C PHE A 136 -14.92 2.87 -6.14
N ARG A 137 -14.15 1.79 -6.23
CA ARG A 137 -13.89 0.86 -5.14
C ARG A 137 -12.40 0.66 -4.94
N TYR A 138 -11.99 0.48 -3.68
CA TYR A 138 -10.60 0.20 -3.33
C TYR A 138 -10.48 -0.70 -2.11
N PHE A 139 -9.33 -1.37 -1.99
CA PHE A 139 -8.92 -2.03 -0.75
C PHE A 139 -8.06 -1.05 0.06
N ASN A 140 -8.41 -0.85 1.33
CA ASN A 140 -7.66 0.02 2.23
C ASN A 140 -6.65 -0.78 3.06
N PHE A 141 -5.38 -0.82 2.64
CA PHE A 141 -4.30 -1.50 3.38
C PHE A 141 -3.72 -0.65 4.52
N GLY A 142 -4.32 0.51 4.81
CA GLY A 142 -3.95 1.38 5.92
C GLY A 142 -2.79 2.32 5.61
N VAL A 143 -2.22 2.86 6.68
CA VAL A 143 -1.11 3.83 6.64
C VAL A 143 0.16 3.18 6.11
N ASN A 144 0.89 3.92 5.28
CA ASN A 144 2.25 3.62 4.85
C ASN A 144 3.22 4.32 5.82
N PRO A 145 3.73 3.64 6.86
CA PRO A 145 4.56 4.28 7.88
C PRO A 145 5.90 4.78 7.33
N ALA A 146 6.35 4.24 6.20
CA ALA A 146 7.49 4.75 5.44
C ALA A 146 7.22 6.11 4.74
N GLY A 147 6.06 6.73 4.95
CA GLY A 147 5.71 8.02 4.34
C GLY A 147 5.53 7.90 2.84
N ASN A 148 6.32 8.66 2.07
CA ASN A 148 6.36 8.56 0.60
C ASN A 148 7.48 7.63 0.09
N ALA A 149 8.06 6.78 0.94
CA ALA A 149 9.08 5.84 0.53
C ALA A 149 8.50 4.45 0.20
N THR A 150 9.18 3.77 -0.71
CA THR A 150 9.03 2.33 -1.00
C THR A 150 9.92 1.50 -0.10
N ALA A 151 9.60 0.21 0.01
CA ALA A 151 10.50 -0.79 0.58
C ALA A 151 11.14 -1.67 -0.50
N PRO A 152 12.29 -2.32 -0.25
CA PRO A 152 12.82 -3.31 -1.18
C PRO A 152 12.14 -4.67 -0.99
N ILE A 153 11.87 -5.37 -2.09
CA ILE A 153 11.58 -6.81 -2.09
C ILE A 153 12.58 -7.50 -3.01
N TYR A 154 13.15 -8.60 -2.52
CA TYR A 154 14.21 -9.33 -3.20
C TYR A 154 13.65 -10.63 -3.76
N HIS A 155 13.54 -10.73 -5.07
CA HIS A 155 13.23 -11.97 -5.77
C HIS A 155 14.52 -12.71 -6.06
N VAL A 156 14.62 -13.92 -5.52
CA VAL A 156 15.80 -14.75 -5.67
C VAL A 156 15.49 -15.85 -6.68
N TYR A 157 16.35 -15.97 -7.68
CA TYR A 157 16.20 -16.92 -8.77
C TYR A 157 17.31 -17.97 -8.73
N ALA A 158 16.95 -19.21 -9.06
CA ALA A 158 17.89 -20.25 -9.45
C ALA A 158 18.57 -19.89 -10.78
N LYS A 159 19.70 -20.53 -11.11
CA LYS A 159 20.45 -20.33 -12.36
C LYS A 159 19.61 -20.63 -13.61
N ASN A 160 18.61 -21.50 -13.48
CA ASN A 160 17.68 -21.83 -14.56
C ASN A 160 16.56 -20.78 -14.74
N GLY A 161 16.56 -19.69 -13.97
CA GLY A 161 15.57 -18.61 -14.04
C GLY A 161 14.30 -18.85 -13.22
N THR A 162 14.21 -19.93 -12.44
CA THR A 162 13.06 -20.20 -11.56
C THR A 162 13.16 -19.32 -10.32
N GLN A 163 12.11 -18.59 -9.97
CA GLN A 163 12.06 -17.87 -8.69
C GLN A 163 11.94 -18.89 -7.55
N ILE A 164 12.89 -18.85 -6.61
CA ILE A 164 12.96 -19.79 -5.47
C ILE A 164 12.64 -19.12 -4.14
N ALA A 165 12.71 -17.79 -4.05
CA ALA A 165 12.30 -17.06 -2.86
C ALA A 165 11.85 -15.62 -3.18
N ALA A 166 11.03 -15.07 -2.29
CA ALA A 166 10.75 -13.64 -2.20
C ALA A 166 11.05 -13.18 -0.77
N ILE A 167 11.97 -12.25 -0.61
CA ILE A 167 12.41 -11.74 0.69
C ILE A 167 12.02 -10.26 0.79
N PRO A 168 10.89 -9.90 1.43
CA PRO A 168 10.59 -8.51 1.70
C PRO A 168 11.60 -7.92 2.70
N GLY A 169 11.99 -6.66 2.51
CA GLY A 169 12.91 -5.95 3.42
C GLY A 169 12.25 -5.47 4.72
N THR A 170 10.92 -5.55 4.82
CA THR A 170 10.12 -5.08 5.94
C THR A 170 8.75 -5.76 5.93
N ILE A 171 7.97 -5.63 7.00
CA ILE A 171 6.62 -6.21 7.15
C ILE A 171 5.73 -5.25 7.94
N PRO A 172 4.38 -5.39 7.86
CA PRO A 172 3.46 -4.59 8.65
C PRO A 172 3.81 -4.60 10.15
N GLY A 173 3.67 -3.43 10.78
CA GLY A 173 4.06 -3.20 12.17
C GLY A 173 5.46 -2.61 12.35
N LEU A 174 6.30 -2.61 11.31
CA LEU A 174 7.59 -1.91 11.32
C LEU A 174 7.44 -0.48 10.78
N SER A 175 8.23 0.46 11.32
CA SER A 175 8.17 1.88 10.93
C SER A 175 8.61 2.15 9.48
N ASN A 176 9.45 1.28 8.94
CA ASN A 176 9.90 1.37 7.54
C ASN A 176 9.03 0.55 6.58
N TYR A 177 7.89 0.03 7.03
CA TYR A 177 7.00 -0.76 6.18
C TYR A 177 6.44 0.07 5.03
N SER A 178 6.50 -0.49 3.83
CA SER A 178 5.68 -0.04 2.71
C SER A 178 5.08 -1.22 2.00
N GLY A 179 3.81 -1.09 1.60
CA GLY A 179 3.19 -2.03 0.67
C GLY A 179 3.60 -1.79 -0.79
N ILE A 180 4.38 -0.74 -1.06
CA ILE A 180 4.93 -0.43 -2.39
C ILE A 180 6.40 -0.79 -2.43
N TRP A 181 6.78 -1.61 -3.41
CA TRP A 181 8.06 -2.28 -3.42
C TRP A 181 8.89 -1.95 -4.65
N ASN A 182 10.16 -1.62 -4.42
CA ASN A 182 11.20 -1.75 -5.44
C ASN A 182 11.58 -3.22 -5.54
N ILE A 183 11.35 -3.83 -6.71
CA ILE A 183 11.68 -5.24 -6.92
C ILE A 183 13.14 -5.35 -7.37
N TYR A 184 13.93 -6.12 -6.63
CA TYR A 184 15.30 -6.47 -6.98
C TYR A 184 15.37 -7.96 -7.32
N ASN A 185 16.07 -8.28 -8.40
CA ASN A 185 16.36 -9.64 -8.82
C ASN A 185 17.77 -10.02 -8.39
N LEU A 186 17.91 -11.24 -7.87
CA LEU A 186 19.17 -11.82 -7.42
C LEU A 186 19.27 -13.26 -7.93
N THR A 187 20.49 -13.73 -8.17
CA THR A 187 20.75 -15.13 -8.51
C THR A 187 21.38 -15.83 -7.32
N ALA A 188 20.81 -16.97 -6.92
CA ALA A 188 21.35 -17.77 -5.83
C ALA A 188 22.71 -18.39 -6.20
N THR A 189 23.63 -18.41 -5.24
CA THR A 189 24.94 -19.06 -5.38
C THR A 189 24.89 -20.53 -5.03
N ASP A 190 24.06 -20.90 -4.04
CA ASP A 190 23.78 -22.25 -3.61
C ASP A 190 22.25 -22.47 -3.54
N GLU A 191 21.76 -23.35 -4.41
CA GLU A 191 20.32 -23.67 -4.53
C GLU A 191 19.91 -24.83 -3.61
N SER A 192 20.86 -25.47 -2.93
CA SER A 192 20.58 -26.58 -2.01
C SER A 192 20.07 -26.12 -0.64
N VAL A 193 20.28 -24.85 -0.31
CA VAL A 193 19.88 -24.25 0.97
C VAL A 193 18.64 -23.37 0.76
N PRO A 194 17.54 -23.62 1.48
CA PRO A 194 16.37 -22.75 1.42
C PRO A 194 16.70 -21.30 1.83
N ILE A 195 16.37 -20.35 0.95
CA ILE A 195 16.57 -18.93 1.20
C ILE A 195 15.32 -18.37 1.88
N THR A 196 15.45 -17.99 3.15
CA THR A 196 14.31 -17.58 3.99
C THR A 196 14.59 -16.30 4.79
N SER A 197 15.75 -15.67 4.60
CA SER A 197 16.10 -14.42 5.27
C SER A 197 17.03 -13.54 4.44
N TYR A 198 17.03 -12.23 4.75
CA TYR A 198 17.92 -11.26 4.11
C TYR A 198 19.40 -11.58 4.31
N ASN A 199 19.79 -12.11 5.47
CA ASN A 199 21.19 -12.43 5.78
C ASN A 199 21.81 -13.42 4.78
N GLN A 200 21.01 -14.34 4.25
CA GLN A 200 21.45 -15.32 3.26
C GLN A 200 21.71 -14.71 1.88
N ILE A 201 21.13 -13.54 1.60
CA ILE A 201 21.25 -12.83 0.32
C ILE A 201 22.01 -11.50 0.43
N ALA A 202 22.53 -11.18 1.62
CA ALA A 202 23.15 -9.89 1.90
C ALA A 202 24.32 -9.60 0.95
N ASN A 203 25.11 -10.62 0.61
CA ASN A 203 26.29 -10.51 -0.24
C ASN A 203 26.01 -10.76 -1.74
N LEU A 204 24.77 -11.08 -2.11
CA LEU A 204 24.40 -11.25 -3.51
C LEU A 204 24.23 -9.89 -4.20
N GLU A 205 24.57 -9.86 -5.49
CA GLU A 205 24.29 -8.70 -6.34
C GLU A 205 22.78 -8.47 -6.43
N LYS A 206 22.36 -7.22 -6.23
CA LYS A 206 20.97 -6.80 -6.25
C LYS A 206 20.75 -5.98 -7.50
N VAL A 207 20.15 -6.59 -8.52
CA VAL A 207 19.83 -5.92 -9.78
C VAL A 207 18.42 -5.38 -9.66
N PHE A 208 18.24 -4.06 -9.71
CA PHE A 208 16.90 -3.49 -9.75
C PHE A 208 16.19 -3.97 -11.03
N SER A 209 14.97 -4.51 -10.87
CA SER A 209 14.22 -5.10 -11.98
C SER A 209 13.63 -4.06 -12.94
N GLY A 210 13.67 -2.78 -12.58
CA GLY A 210 12.92 -1.74 -13.26
C GLY A 210 11.44 -1.72 -12.87
N ILE A 211 11.02 -2.50 -11.87
CA ILE A 211 9.60 -2.62 -11.47
C ILE A 211 9.39 -2.06 -10.07
N VAL A 212 8.35 -1.24 -9.95
CA VAL A 212 7.72 -0.87 -8.69
C VAL A 212 6.35 -1.52 -8.63
N SER A 213 6.03 -2.18 -7.52
CA SER A 213 4.77 -2.92 -7.40
C SER A 213 4.12 -2.72 -6.04
N ASN A 214 2.79 -2.62 -6.02
CA ASN A 214 2.00 -2.72 -4.80
C ASN A 214 1.81 -4.20 -4.44
N CYS A 215 2.51 -4.65 -3.41
CA CYS A 215 2.48 -6.03 -2.94
C CYS A 215 2.31 -6.11 -1.41
N PRO A 216 1.17 -5.68 -0.84
CA PRO A 216 0.99 -5.67 0.61
C PRO A 216 1.26 -7.07 1.21
N VAL A 217 1.93 -7.10 2.35
CA VAL A 217 2.10 -8.32 3.14
C VAL A 217 0.85 -8.50 4.00
N SER A 218 0.29 -9.70 3.98
CA SER A 218 -0.88 -10.09 4.79
C SER A 218 -0.57 -10.02 6.28
N THR A 219 -1.40 -9.31 7.05
CA THR A 219 -1.26 -9.22 8.52
C THR A 219 -1.89 -10.42 9.21
N THR A 220 -2.91 -11.02 8.58
CA THR A 220 -3.60 -12.22 9.06
C THR A 220 -2.65 -13.40 9.25
N THR A 221 -1.60 -13.49 8.44
CA THR A 221 -0.56 -14.51 8.62
C THR A 221 0.41 -14.21 9.74
N LEU A 222 0.66 -12.94 10.04
CA LEU A 222 1.62 -12.54 11.08
C LEU A 222 1.06 -12.77 12.50
N THR A 223 -0.24 -12.56 12.68
CA THR A 223 -0.92 -12.78 13.98
C THR A 223 -0.99 -14.24 14.39
N ARG A 224 -0.96 -15.19 13.44
CA ARG A 224 -0.88 -16.63 13.74
C ARG A 224 0.47 -17.07 14.30
N PHE A 225 1.52 -16.27 14.15
CA PHE A 225 2.85 -16.55 14.72
C PHE A 225 3.05 -15.86 16.08
N SER A 226 2.15 -14.96 16.48
CA SER A 226 2.09 -14.40 17.83
C SER A 226 1.37 -15.36 18.77
N GLY A 227 2.01 -16.49 19.11
CA GLY A 227 1.54 -17.35 20.20
C GLY A 227 1.47 -16.59 21.54
N PRO A 228 0.82 -17.12 22.59
CA PRO A 228 0.35 -16.39 23.78
C PRO A 228 1.41 -15.74 24.69
N ASN A 229 2.71 -15.74 24.33
CA ASN A 229 3.80 -15.43 25.26
C ASN A 229 4.39 -14.02 25.18
N SER A 230 3.80 -13.07 24.46
CA SER A 230 4.20 -11.66 24.56
C SER A 230 3.41 -10.90 25.63
N LYS A 231 3.39 -11.41 26.87
CA LYS A 231 3.04 -10.56 28.03
C LYS A 231 4.31 -9.90 28.56
N LYS A 232 4.38 -8.59 28.31
CA LYS A 232 5.01 -7.53 29.11
C LYS A 232 6.33 -7.89 29.83
N ARG A 233 7.43 -7.34 29.34
CA ARG A 233 8.44 -6.76 30.24
C ARG A 233 8.30 -5.25 30.16
N SER A 234 7.71 -4.70 31.22
CA SER A 234 7.86 -3.30 31.65
C SER A 234 9.30 -3.02 32.02
#